data_AF-A0A1Q4YFA6-F1
#
_entry.id   AF-A0A1Q4YFA6-F1
#
_cell.length_a   1.000
_cell.length_b   1.000
_cell.length_c   1.000
_cell.angle_alpha   90.00
_cell.angle_beta   90.00
_cell.angle_gamma   90.00
#
_symmetry.space_group_name_H-M   'P 1'
#
loop_
_entity.id
_entity.type
_entity.pdbx_description
1 polymer ?
#
loop_
_entity_poly.entity_id
_entity_poly.type
_entity_poly.pdbx_seq_one_letter_code
_entity_poly.pdbx_strand_id
1 'polypeptide(L)'
;MTLLAQRMRAQRLSHPAADVDELFASVFALQAQDVPAVRLAARARGVRSLEGPLVRTWAMRGTLHLLHEDDLWVVGLLGPTFIAAGRRRREQLGLTDELCERALPALREVLTEPLERAELVRRLGEVGIEIDPKSQAPAHLLAFAAHSGVLCRGLDDTYRLLRIEGEPRGVDELWRRYRQAYGPATPDDFAAWSGLPKRHLKGLPAVDDESAQPSGVVRMLGHFDTYLLGYRDRSAALAPEHASLVQTGGGVLTPQVVVDGRVVAVWRRDGALITVRPFGERPDVREEVADLGRFLDVDARLTWV
;
A
#
# COMPACT_ATOMS: atom_id res chain seq x y z
N MET A 1 17.23 11.88 -15.90
CA MET A 1 16.99 12.30 -14.51
C MET A 1 15.63 12.98 -14.34
N THR A 2 15.20 13.81 -15.30
CA THR A 2 13.88 14.47 -15.31
C THR A 2 12.70 13.53 -15.02
N LEU A 3 12.63 12.35 -15.67
CA LEU A 3 11.58 11.35 -15.39
C LEU A 3 11.45 10.99 -13.89
N LEU A 4 12.57 10.74 -13.21
CA LEU A 4 12.56 10.32 -11.81
C LEU A 4 12.20 11.47 -10.88
N ALA A 5 12.63 12.69 -11.21
CA ALA A 5 12.22 13.90 -10.50
C ALA A 5 10.70 14.13 -10.62
N GLN A 6 10.10 13.90 -11.80
CA GLN A 6 8.64 13.97 -11.98
C GLN A 6 7.92 12.94 -11.12
N ARG A 7 8.40 11.70 -11.11
CA ARG A 7 7.85 10.63 -10.27
C ARG A 7 8.00 10.91 -8.77
N MET A 8 9.08 11.57 -8.34
CA MET A 8 9.23 12.03 -6.96
C MET A 8 8.23 13.14 -6.62
N ARG A 9 8.01 14.07 -7.55
CA ARG A 9 7.04 15.16 -7.38
C ARG A 9 5.61 14.63 -7.28
N ALA A 10 5.19 13.78 -8.22
CA ALA A 10 3.89 13.11 -8.23
C ALA A 10 3.60 12.37 -6.90
N GLN A 11 4.63 11.76 -6.33
CA GLN A 11 4.54 11.00 -5.07
C GLN A 11 4.77 11.83 -3.81
N ARG A 12 4.79 13.16 -3.89
CA ARG A 12 5.03 14.08 -2.75
C ARG A 12 6.36 13.86 -2.03
N LEU A 13 7.36 13.27 -2.71
CA LEU A 13 8.68 13.06 -2.14
C LEU A 13 9.56 14.32 -2.24
N SER A 14 9.41 15.12 -3.28
CA SER A 14 10.17 16.38 -3.42
C SER A 14 9.39 17.62 -2.94
N HIS A 15 8.07 17.50 -2.77
CA HIS A 15 7.19 18.55 -2.26
C HIS A 15 6.23 17.89 -1.27
N PRO A 16 6.61 17.79 0.02
CA PRO A 16 5.81 17.11 1.05
C PRO A 16 4.40 17.71 1.19
N ALA A 17 3.42 16.85 1.50
CA ALA A 17 2.06 17.25 1.82
C ALA A 17 2.00 17.94 3.19
N ALA A 18 1.06 18.87 3.36
CA ALA A 18 0.81 19.57 4.62
C ALA A 18 0.12 18.67 5.65
N ASP A 19 -0.78 17.82 5.19
CA ASP A 19 -1.62 16.97 6.03
C ASP A 19 -1.99 15.65 5.32
N VAL A 20 -2.77 14.85 6.04
CA VAL A 20 -3.24 13.54 5.59
C VAL A 20 -4.14 13.64 4.36
N ASP A 21 -5.03 14.63 4.31
CA ASP A 21 -6.00 14.78 3.24
C ASP A 21 -5.28 15.16 1.94
N GLU A 22 -4.34 16.11 1.97
CA GLU A 22 -3.52 16.46 0.82
C GLU A 22 -2.68 15.26 0.34
N LEU A 23 -2.12 14.48 1.27
CA LEU A 23 -1.34 13.30 0.94
C LEU A 23 -2.20 12.29 0.17
N PHE A 24 -3.34 11.85 0.71
CA PHE A 24 -4.18 10.84 0.08
C PHE A 24 -4.92 11.37 -1.17
N ALA A 25 -5.23 12.67 -1.22
CA ALA A 25 -5.67 13.31 -2.45
C ALA A 25 -4.62 13.22 -3.58
N SER A 26 -3.34 13.14 -3.25
CA SER A 26 -2.24 13.14 -4.22
C SER A 26 -1.75 11.73 -4.59
N VAL A 27 -1.41 10.92 -3.58
CA VAL A 27 -0.80 9.59 -3.80
C VAL A 27 -1.82 8.46 -3.86
N PHE A 28 -3.11 8.79 -3.65
CA PHE A 28 -4.28 7.93 -3.67
C PHE A 28 -4.33 6.88 -2.55
N ALA A 29 -3.27 6.09 -2.39
CA ALA A 29 -3.18 5.05 -1.39
C ALA A 29 -1.73 4.73 -1.03
N LEU A 30 -1.52 4.26 0.19
CA LEU A 30 -0.25 3.70 0.64
C LEU A 30 -0.42 2.23 0.98
N GLN A 31 0.54 1.37 0.64
CA GLN A 31 0.47 -0.03 1.02
C GLN A 31 0.63 -0.16 2.54
N ALA A 32 -0.29 -0.88 3.18
CA ALA A 32 -0.43 -0.93 4.64
C ALA A 32 -0.48 -2.38 5.14
N GLN A 33 0.27 -3.28 4.50
CA GLN A 33 0.44 -4.64 5.00
C GLN A 33 1.09 -4.65 6.39
N ASP A 34 2.01 -3.71 6.61
CA ASP A 34 2.71 -3.44 7.86
C ASP A 34 2.48 -1.99 8.30
N VAL A 35 2.09 -1.80 9.55
CA VAL A 35 1.70 -0.47 10.08
C VAL A 35 2.91 0.45 10.28
N PRO A 36 4.04 -0.01 10.87
CA PRO A 36 5.28 0.76 10.88
C PRO A 36 5.72 1.25 9.48
N ALA A 37 5.64 0.41 8.46
CA ALA A 37 6.00 0.77 7.08
C ALA A 37 5.14 1.89 6.50
N VAL A 38 3.80 1.80 6.60
CA VAL A 38 2.93 2.86 6.07
C VAL A 38 3.13 4.19 6.80
N ARG A 39 3.44 4.14 8.10
CA ARG A 39 3.82 5.33 8.88
C ARG A 39 5.11 5.97 8.35
N LEU A 40 6.12 5.17 8.02
CA LEU A 40 7.36 5.67 7.39
C LEU A 40 7.11 6.22 5.98
N ALA A 41 6.24 5.58 5.20
CA ALA A 41 5.87 6.04 3.86
C ALA A 41 5.14 7.40 3.89
N ALA A 42 4.24 7.61 4.85
CA ALA A 42 3.59 8.90 5.07
C ALA A 42 4.59 9.97 5.55
N ARG A 43 5.50 9.62 6.47
CA ARG A 43 6.55 10.52 6.96
C ARG A 43 7.46 11.02 5.84
N ALA A 44 7.88 10.14 4.93
CA ALA A 44 8.70 10.52 3.77
C ALA A 44 8.01 11.54 2.84
N ARG A 45 6.70 11.73 3.00
CA ARG A 45 5.83 12.64 2.24
C ARG A 45 5.26 13.77 3.10
N GLY A 46 5.80 14.00 4.30
CA GLY A 46 5.48 15.14 5.17
C GLY A 46 4.48 14.86 6.29
N VAL A 47 3.79 13.72 6.28
CA VAL A 47 2.70 13.43 7.21
C VAL A 47 3.20 12.61 8.39
N ARG A 48 3.04 13.15 9.61
CA ARG A 48 3.54 12.52 10.86
C ARG A 48 2.50 11.68 11.60
N SER A 49 1.22 11.98 11.42
CA SER A 49 0.11 11.26 12.04
C SER A 49 -0.78 10.67 10.96
N LEU A 50 -1.31 9.47 11.20
CA LEU A 50 -2.31 8.83 10.35
C LEU A 50 -3.71 8.95 10.96
N GLU A 51 -3.91 9.92 11.84
CA GLU A 51 -5.23 10.35 12.29
C GLU A 51 -5.94 11.06 11.15
N GLY A 52 -7.19 10.71 10.91
CA GLY A 52 -8.00 11.23 9.82
C GLY A 52 -9.04 10.22 9.36
N PRO A 53 -9.83 10.57 8.34
CA PRO A 53 -10.85 9.71 7.73
C PRO A 53 -10.20 8.62 6.86
N LEU A 54 -9.32 7.83 7.46
CA LEU A 54 -8.53 6.81 6.78
C LEU A 54 -9.05 5.42 7.08
N VAL A 55 -9.13 4.61 6.03
CA VAL A 55 -9.55 3.22 6.11
C VAL A 55 -8.46 2.32 5.56
N ARG A 56 -8.04 1.35 6.37
CA ARG A 56 -7.11 0.29 5.96
C ARG A 56 -7.90 -0.94 5.54
N THR A 57 -7.92 -1.24 4.25
CA THR A 57 -8.65 -2.39 3.68
C THR A 57 -7.95 -2.97 2.45
N TRP A 58 -8.48 -4.04 1.88
CA TRP A 58 -7.90 -4.73 0.74
C TRP A 58 -8.33 -4.07 -0.56
N ALA A 59 -7.35 -3.61 -1.34
CA ALA A 59 -7.57 -2.92 -2.61
C ALA A 59 -6.61 -3.44 -3.70
N MET A 60 -5.68 -2.61 -4.17
CA MET A 60 -4.77 -2.92 -5.26
C MET A 60 -4.01 -4.24 -5.02
N ARG A 61 -3.96 -5.07 -6.06
CA ARG A 61 -3.31 -6.41 -6.07
C ARG A 61 -3.82 -7.38 -5.00
N GLY A 62 -5.00 -7.14 -4.43
CA GLY A 62 -5.51 -7.98 -3.34
C GLY A 62 -4.78 -7.79 -2.02
N THR A 63 -4.13 -6.64 -1.80
CA THR A 63 -3.32 -6.38 -0.59
C THR A 63 -3.86 -5.21 0.22
N LEU A 64 -3.49 -5.17 1.52
CA LEU A 64 -3.88 -4.10 2.44
C LEU A 64 -3.29 -2.76 2.00
N HIS A 65 -4.16 -1.76 1.87
CA HIS A 65 -3.82 -0.37 1.60
C HIS A 65 -4.55 0.51 2.60
N LEU A 66 -3.90 1.62 2.95
CA LEU A 66 -4.54 2.76 3.61
C LEU A 66 -5.09 3.67 2.50
N LEU A 67 -6.34 4.10 2.66
CA LEU A 67 -7.12 4.90 1.72
C LEU A 67 -7.84 6.00 2.50
N HIS A 68 -8.12 7.12 1.85
CA HIS A 68 -9.12 8.08 2.35
C HIS A 68 -10.53 7.49 2.18
N GLU A 69 -11.47 7.80 3.07
CA GLU A 69 -12.83 7.25 3.02
C GLU A 69 -13.57 7.57 1.71
N ASP A 70 -13.34 8.77 1.16
CA ASP A 70 -13.86 9.19 -0.15
C ASP A 70 -13.39 8.32 -1.34
N ASP A 71 -12.32 7.54 -1.16
CA ASP A 71 -11.74 6.69 -2.21
C ASP A 71 -12.11 5.20 -2.06
N LEU A 72 -13.00 4.85 -1.11
CA LEU A 72 -13.43 3.47 -0.88
C LEU A 72 -14.19 2.85 -2.05
N TRP A 73 -14.68 3.65 -3.00
CA TRP A 73 -15.25 3.18 -4.26
C TRP A 73 -14.31 2.20 -5.01
N VAL A 74 -13.00 2.30 -4.79
CA VAL A 74 -11.99 1.41 -5.41
C VAL A 74 -12.16 -0.04 -4.97
N VAL A 75 -12.70 -0.29 -3.77
CA VAL A 75 -12.95 -1.65 -3.28
C VAL A 75 -14.01 -2.32 -4.14
N GLY A 76 -15.10 -1.62 -4.48
CA GLY A 76 -16.13 -2.17 -5.37
C GLY A 76 -15.66 -2.31 -6.81
N LEU A 77 -14.72 -1.47 -7.28
CA LEU A 77 -14.12 -1.60 -8.61
C LEU A 77 -13.18 -2.82 -8.70
N LEU A 78 -12.29 -3.01 -7.72
CA LEU A 78 -11.23 -4.01 -7.75
C LEU A 78 -11.64 -5.35 -7.12
N GLY A 79 -12.54 -5.31 -6.14
CA GLY A 79 -13.01 -6.46 -5.35
C GLY A 79 -13.44 -7.65 -6.21
N PRO A 80 -14.31 -7.49 -7.23
CA PRO A 80 -14.72 -8.59 -8.09
C PRO A 80 -13.56 -9.34 -8.75
N THR A 81 -12.49 -8.62 -9.13
CA THR A 81 -11.29 -9.23 -9.73
C THR A 81 -10.59 -10.17 -8.75
N PHE A 82 -10.40 -9.72 -7.50
CA PHE A 82 -9.68 -10.51 -6.50
C PHE A 82 -10.55 -11.59 -5.83
N ILE A 83 -11.86 -11.36 -5.74
CA ILE A 83 -12.83 -12.41 -5.40
C ILE A 83 -12.72 -13.55 -6.41
N ALA A 84 -12.80 -13.26 -7.72
CA ALA A 84 -12.69 -14.28 -8.76
C ALA A 84 -11.33 -15.01 -8.71
N ALA A 85 -10.22 -14.27 -8.56
CA ALA A 85 -8.88 -14.85 -8.49
C ALA A 85 -8.69 -15.81 -7.31
N GLY A 86 -9.33 -15.53 -6.16
CA GLY A 86 -9.25 -16.36 -4.96
C GLY A 86 -10.17 -17.57 -4.93
N ARG A 87 -11.10 -17.73 -5.87
CA ARG A 87 -12.19 -18.73 -5.81
C ARG A 87 -11.70 -20.16 -5.59
N ARG A 88 -10.80 -20.64 -6.46
CA ARG A 88 -10.25 -22.01 -6.36
C ARG A 88 -9.60 -22.28 -5.00
N ARG A 89 -8.90 -21.29 -4.44
CA ARG A 89 -8.24 -21.46 -3.13
C ARG A 89 -9.26 -21.50 -1.99
N ARG A 90 -10.33 -20.70 -2.08
CA ARG A 90 -11.44 -20.76 -1.12
C ARG A 90 -12.15 -22.12 -1.16
N GLU A 91 -12.46 -22.64 -2.34
CA GLU A 91 -13.06 -23.98 -2.51
C GLU A 91 -12.19 -25.08 -1.86
N GLN A 92 -10.87 -25.06 -2.08
CA GLN A 92 -9.93 -26.00 -1.45
C GLN A 92 -9.90 -25.93 0.09
N LEU A 93 -10.30 -24.81 0.66
CA LEU A 93 -10.38 -24.58 2.10
C LEU A 93 -11.79 -24.82 2.65
N GLY A 94 -12.71 -25.38 1.85
CA GLY A 94 -14.09 -25.62 2.23
C GLY A 94 -14.98 -24.36 2.25
N LEU A 95 -14.48 -23.23 1.74
CA LEU A 95 -15.23 -21.98 1.64
C LEU A 95 -15.95 -21.92 0.29
N THR A 96 -17.13 -22.54 0.20
CA THR A 96 -17.96 -22.47 -1.02
C THR A 96 -18.48 -21.04 -1.24
N ASP A 97 -18.94 -20.75 -2.46
CA ASP A 97 -19.51 -19.43 -2.78
C ASP A 97 -20.74 -19.17 -1.88
N GLU A 98 -21.59 -20.18 -1.64
CA GLU A 98 -22.77 -20.08 -0.77
C GLU A 98 -22.39 -19.80 0.70
N LEU A 99 -21.33 -20.44 1.20
CA LEU A 99 -20.83 -20.17 2.56
C LEU A 99 -20.27 -18.75 2.65
N CYS A 100 -19.51 -18.31 1.66
CA CYS A 100 -18.96 -16.95 1.61
C CYS A 100 -20.08 -15.89 1.57
N GLU A 101 -21.12 -16.11 0.76
CA GLU A 101 -22.29 -15.22 0.67
C GLU A 101 -23.07 -15.16 1.98
N ARG A 102 -23.29 -16.30 2.64
CA ARG A 102 -23.92 -16.35 3.98
C ARG A 102 -23.06 -15.69 5.06
N ALA A 103 -21.74 -15.74 4.93
CA ALA A 103 -20.84 -15.12 5.88
C ALA A 103 -20.89 -13.58 5.85
N LEU A 104 -21.26 -12.95 4.72
CA LEU A 104 -21.33 -11.49 4.62
C LEU A 104 -22.36 -10.85 5.56
N PRO A 105 -23.65 -11.25 5.59
CA PRO A 105 -24.60 -10.74 6.58
C PRO A 105 -24.24 -11.15 8.01
N ALA A 106 -23.74 -12.39 8.22
CA ALA A 106 -23.28 -12.83 9.54
C ALA A 106 -22.15 -11.95 10.10
N LEU A 107 -21.19 -11.56 9.27
CA LEU A 107 -20.14 -10.61 9.64
C LEU A 107 -20.70 -9.25 10.06
N ARG A 108 -21.74 -8.76 9.38
CA ARG A 108 -22.41 -7.49 9.75
C ARG A 108 -23.14 -7.58 11.09
N GLU A 109 -23.64 -8.76 11.44
CA GLU A 109 -24.29 -9.03 12.73
C GLU A 109 -23.26 -9.10 13.88
N VAL A 110 -22.15 -9.81 13.69
CA VAL A 110 -21.18 -10.06 14.79
C VAL A 110 -20.15 -8.95 15.00
N LEU A 111 -19.83 -8.15 13.96
CA LEU A 111 -18.90 -7.02 14.04
C LEU A 111 -19.59 -5.74 14.53
N THR A 112 -20.05 -5.76 15.78
CA THR A 112 -20.60 -4.57 16.47
C THR A 112 -19.52 -3.68 17.08
N GLU A 113 -18.31 -4.23 17.26
CA GLU A 113 -17.14 -3.59 17.86
C GLU A 113 -15.87 -4.11 17.17
N PRO A 114 -14.69 -3.48 17.36
CA PRO A 114 -13.44 -4.00 16.83
C PRO A 114 -13.09 -5.36 17.44
N LEU A 115 -12.84 -6.37 16.61
CA LEU A 115 -12.55 -7.73 17.07
C LEU A 115 -11.21 -8.25 16.56
N GLU A 116 -10.50 -9.00 17.39
CA GLU A 116 -9.39 -9.85 16.93
C GLU A 116 -9.92 -11.00 16.07
N ARG A 117 -9.04 -11.57 15.23
CA ARG A 117 -9.41 -12.67 14.34
C ARG A 117 -10.02 -13.86 15.08
N ALA A 118 -9.40 -14.28 16.18
CA ALA A 118 -9.84 -15.46 16.92
C ALA A 118 -11.27 -15.28 17.46
N GLU A 119 -11.56 -14.10 18.02
CA GLU A 119 -12.88 -13.76 18.54
C GLU A 119 -13.92 -13.63 17.42
N LEU A 120 -13.55 -13.00 16.29
CA LEU A 120 -14.43 -12.90 15.13
C LEU A 120 -14.82 -14.29 14.58
N VAL A 121 -13.86 -15.21 14.46
CA VAL A 121 -14.10 -16.59 14.02
C VAL A 121 -15.01 -17.33 15.02
N ARG A 122 -14.79 -17.14 16.32
CA ARG A 122 -15.62 -17.73 17.38
C ARG A 122 -17.08 -17.25 17.26
N ARG A 123 -17.31 -15.94 17.15
CA ARG A 123 -18.66 -15.37 17.01
C ARG A 123 -19.35 -15.78 15.72
N LEU A 124 -18.61 -15.89 14.61
CA LEU A 124 -19.14 -16.44 13.36
C LEU A 124 -19.66 -17.88 13.52
N GLY A 125 -18.96 -18.71 14.30
CA GLY A 125 -19.42 -20.05 14.65
C GLY A 125 -20.75 -20.07 15.41
N GLU A 126 -20.94 -19.12 16.34
CA GLU A 126 -22.18 -18.99 17.13
C GLU A 126 -23.42 -18.66 16.27
N VAL A 127 -23.22 -18.00 15.13
CA VAL A 127 -24.28 -17.69 14.15
C VAL A 127 -24.29 -18.64 12.95
N GLY A 128 -23.63 -19.80 13.06
CA GLY A 128 -23.71 -20.90 12.10
C GLY A 128 -22.78 -20.78 10.88
N ILE A 129 -21.70 -20.00 10.98
CA ILE A 129 -20.59 -19.96 10.02
C ILE A 129 -19.39 -20.71 10.63
N GLU A 130 -19.36 -22.03 10.43
CA GLU A 130 -18.29 -22.89 10.93
C GLU A 130 -17.09 -22.89 9.98
N ILE A 131 -15.93 -22.51 10.49
CA ILE A 131 -14.64 -22.56 9.78
C ILE A 131 -13.56 -23.05 10.73
N ASP A 132 -12.61 -23.87 10.24
CA ASP A 132 -11.50 -24.34 11.06
C ASP A 132 -10.55 -23.17 11.40
N PRO A 133 -10.44 -22.76 12.68
CA PRO A 133 -9.59 -21.63 13.08
C PRO A 133 -8.09 -21.92 12.94
N LYS A 134 -7.68 -23.20 12.87
CA LYS A 134 -6.29 -23.61 12.69
C LYS A 134 -5.88 -23.68 11.21
N SER A 135 -6.85 -23.59 10.31
CA SER A 135 -6.61 -23.60 8.86
C SER A 135 -6.31 -22.19 8.31
N GLN A 136 -6.12 -22.10 7.00
CA GLN A 136 -6.05 -20.82 6.30
C GLN A 136 -7.44 -20.24 5.97
N ALA A 137 -8.54 -20.98 6.20
CA ALA A 137 -9.89 -20.56 5.84
C ALA A 137 -10.28 -19.20 6.44
N PRO A 138 -10.02 -18.90 7.74
CA PRO A 138 -10.34 -17.59 8.30
C PRO A 138 -9.70 -16.43 7.54
N ALA A 139 -8.42 -16.52 7.18
CA ALA A 139 -7.74 -15.46 6.45
C ALA A 139 -8.37 -15.23 5.06
N HIS A 140 -8.76 -16.30 4.37
CA HIS A 140 -9.37 -16.23 3.04
C HIS A 140 -10.83 -15.76 3.06
N LEU A 141 -11.62 -16.13 4.08
CA LEU A 141 -12.99 -15.64 4.25
C LEU A 141 -12.98 -14.14 4.56
N LEU A 142 -12.10 -13.70 5.46
CA LEU A 142 -12.00 -12.28 5.82
C LEU A 142 -11.48 -11.43 4.66
N ALA A 143 -10.56 -11.96 3.83
CA ALA A 143 -10.13 -11.30 2.60
C ALA A 143 -11.28 -11.21 1.57
N PHE A 144 -12.10 -12.26 1.44
CA PHE A 144 -13.32 -12.21 0.61
C PHE A 144 -14.26 -11.10 1.10
N ALA A 145 -14.57 -11.08 2.39
CA ALA A 145 -15.45 -10.08 2.98
C ALA A 145 -14.92 -8.64 2.84
N ALA A 146 -13.60 -8.44 2.95
CA ALA A 146 -12.97 -7.16 2.69
C ALA A 146 -13.13 -6.72 1.23
N HIS A 147 -12.90 -7.63 0.27
CA HIS A 147 -13.13 -7.37 -1.15
C HIS A 147 -14.60 -7.16 -1.51
N SER A 148 -15.52 -7.68 -0.70
CA SER A 148 -16.95 -7.41 -0.77
C SER A 148 -17.37 -6.11 -0.05
N GLY A 149 -16.42 -5.34 0.50
CA GLY A 149 -16.69 -4.07 1.18
C GLY A 149 -17.39 -4.20 2.53
N VAL A 150 -17.32 -5.38 3.18
CA VAL A 150 -18.03 -5.65 4.45
C VAL A 150 -17.20 -5.32 5.67
N LEU A 151 -15.88 -5.48 5.60
CA LEU A 151 -14.99 -5.21 6.73
C LEU A 151 -13.71 -4.50 6.30
N CYS A 152 -13.07 -3.86 7.26
CA CYS A 152 -11.73 -3.30 7.15
C CYS A 152 -10.88 -3.76 8.34
N ARG A 153 -9.60 -3.38 8.33
CA ARG A 153 -8.65 -3.70 9.40
C ARG A 153 -8.13 -2.41 10.02
N GLY A 154 -8.17 -2.30 11.35
CA GLY A 154 -7.61 -1.17 12.07
C GLY A 154 -6.07 -1.13 11.99
N LEU A 155 -5.48 0.00 12.39
CA LEU A 155 -4.03 0.10 12.58
C LEU A 155 -3.54 -0.71 13.80
N ASP A 156 -4.46 -1.08 14.68
CA ASP A 156 -4.30 -2.03 15.79
C ASP A 156 -4.51 -3.49 15.36
N ASP A 157 -4.61 -3.75 14.05
CA ASP A 157 -4.82 -5.06 13.45
C ASP A 157 -6.16 -5.76 13.74
N THR A 158 -7.08 -5.11 14.46
CA THR A 158 -8.46 -5.57 14.67
C THR A 158 -9.31 -5.47 13.41
N TYR A 159 -10.36 -6.28 13.30
CA TYR A 159 -11.35 -6.23 12.23
C TYR A 159 -12.53 -5.36 12.64
N ARG A 160 -13.01 -4.53 11.72
CA ARG A 160 -14.08 -3.56 11.95
C ARG A 160 -15.09 -3.63 10.81
N LEU A 161 -16.35 -3.35 11.11
CA LEU A 161 -17.39 -3.24 10.09
C LEU A 161 -17.05 -2.08 9.14
N LEU A 162 -17.13 -2.33 7.83
CA LEU A 162 -16.96 -1.31 6.80
C LEU A 162 -18.31 -1.05 6.12
N ARG A 163 -18.59 0.23 5.90
CA ARG A 163 -19.70 0.68 5.05
C ARG A 163 -19.09 1.56 3.97
N ILE A 164 -19.39 1.23 2.72
CA ILE A 164 -18.96 2.00 1.56
C ILE A 164 -20.20 2.65 0.99
N GLU A 165 -20.17 3.97 0.89
CA GLU A 165 -21.26 4.76 0.32
C GLU A 165 -21.00 5.02 -1.18
N GLY A 166 -22.07 4.98 -1.96
CA GLY A 166 -22.02 5.25 -3.40
C GLY A 166 -21.53 4.08 -4.26
N GLU A 167 -21.63 4.29 -5.57
CA GLU A 167 -21.24 3.30 -6.58
C GLU A 167 -19.74 3.36 -6.89
N PRO A 168 -19.11 2.24 -7.30
CA PRO A 168 -17.74 2.23 -7.77
C PRO A 168 -17.55 3.19 -8.95
N ARG A 169 -16.48 3.99 -8.92
CA ARG A 169 -16.06 4.77 -10.10
C ARG A 169 -15.36 3.85 -11.11
N GLY A 170 -15.34 4.29 -12.37
CA GLY A 170 -14.79 3.51 -13.48
C GLY A 170 -13.25 3.42 -13.51
N VAL A 171 -12.73 2.54 -14.36
CA VAL A 171 -11.28 2.35 -14.55
C VAL A 171 -10.57 3.62 -15.01
N ASP A 172 -11.23 4.47 -15.81
CA ASP A 172 -10.68 5.75 -16.26
C ASP A 172 -10.35 6.67 -15.08
N GLU A 173 -11.19 6.67 -14.04
CA GLU A 173 -10.94 7.46 -12.85
C GLU A 173 -9.76 6.89 -12.06
N LEU A 174 -9.72 5.58 -11.87
CA LEU A 174 -8.58 4.93 -11.21
C LEU A 174 -7.26 5.19 -11.96
N TRP A 175 -7.30 5.25 -13.29
CA TRP A 175 -6.16 5.61 -14.12
C TRP A 175 -5.72 7.06 -13.93
N ARG A 176 -6.64 8.03 -13.83
CA ARG A 176 -6.31 9.43 -13.51
C ARG A 176 -5.66 9.54 -12.15
N ARG A 177 -6.24 8.91 -11.11
CA ARG A 177 -5.66 8.88 -9.74
C ARG A 177 -4.28 8.24 -9.75
N TYR A 178 -4.09 7.15 -10.50
CA TYR A 178 -2.79 6.51 -10.67
C TYR A 178 -1.77 7.42 -11.38
N ARG A 179 -2.14 8.07 -12.49
CA ARG A 179 -1.22 8.98 -13.22
C ARG A 179 -0.88 10.22 -12.42
N GLN A 180 -1.82 10.75 -11.63
CA GLN A 180 -1.53 11.82 -10.68
C GLN A 180 -0.48 11.39 -9.63
N ALA A 181 -0.62 10.16 -9.11
CA ALA A 181 0.26 9.66 -8.06
C ALA A 181 1.62 9.17 -8.58
N TYR A 182 1.69 8.58 -9.78
CA TYR A 182 2.85 7.84 -10.28
C TYR A 182 3.34 8.30 -11.67
N GLY A 183 2.77 9.37 -12.22
CA GLY A 183 3.15 9.90 -13.53
C GLY A 183 4.58 10.45 -13.57
N PRO A 184 5.31 10.32 -14.70
CA PRO A 184 4.97 9.55 -15.91
C PRO A 184 5.01 8.03 -15.72
N ALA A 185 3.95 7.34 -16.16
CA ALA A 185 3.79 5.89 -16.05
C ALA A 185 3.00 5.29 -17.22
N THR A 186 3.27 4.02 -17.54
CA THR A 186 2.64 3.32 -18.66
C THR A 186 1.36 2.59 -18.24
N PRO A 187 0.48 2.23 -19.19
CA PRO A 187 -0.63 1.31 -18.91
C PRO A 187 -0.18 -0.04 -18.35
N ASP A 188 1.03 -0.51 -18.70
CA ASP A 188 1.59 -1.75 -18.19
C ASP A 188 2.01 -1.63 -16.71
N ASP A 189 2.50 -0.45 -16.30
CA ASP A 189 2.73 -0.13 -14.90
C ASP A 189 1.40 -0.07 -14.13
N PHE A 190 0.37 0.57 -14.70
CA PHE A 190 -0.96 0.61 -14.12
C PHE A 190 -1.61 -0.77 -13.96
N ALA A 191 -1.46 -1.65 -14.95
CA ALA A 191 -1.92 -3.03 -14.85
C ALA A 191 -1.25 -3.77 -13.68
N ALA A 192 0.08 -3.63 -13.56
CA ALA A 192 0.83 -4.25 -12.48
C ALA A 192 0.48 -3.66 -11.11
N TRP A 193 0.30 -2.34 -11.04
CA TRP A 193 -0.05 -1.63 -9.81
C TRP A 193 -1.47 -1.94 -9.35
N SER A 194 -2.48 -1.85 -10.22
CA SER A 194 -3.87 -2.09 -9.85
C SER A 194 -4.16 -3.57 -9.63
N GLY A 195 -3.49 -4.45 -10.37
CA GLY A 195 -3.81 -5.87 -10.50
C GLY A 195 -4.96 -6.15 -11.47
N LEU A 196 -5.42 -5.15 -12.23
CA LEU A 196 -6.45 -5.34 -13.24
C LEU A 196 -5.90 -6.08 -14.47
N PRO A 197 -6.68 -6.99 -15.07
CA PRO A 197 -6.33 -7.59 -16.35
C PRO A 197 -6.24 -6.53 -17.46
N LYS A 198 -5.23 -6.61 -18.34
CA LYS A 198 -5.00 -5.65 -19.44
C LYS A 198 -6.23 -5.35 -20.31
N ARG A 199 -7.17 -6.31 -20.43
CA ARG A 199 -8.43 -6.10 -21.17
C ARG A 199 -9.30 -4.96 -20.61
N HIS A 200 -9.17 -4.62 -19.33
CA HIS A 200 -9.90 -3.51 -18.70
C HIS A 200 -9.23 -2.14 -18.95
N LEU A 201 -8.04 -2.11 -19.56
CA LEU A 201 -7.23 -0.90 -19.75
C LEU A 201 -7.33 -0.36 -21.20
N LYS A 202 -8.34 -0.79 -21.97
CA LYS A 202 -8.54 -0.30 -23.33
C LYS A 202 -9.16 1.09 -23.29
N GLY A 203 -8.62 2.02 -24.09
CA GLY A 203 -9.19 3.36 -24.25
C GLY A 203 -8.93 4.31 -23.08
N LEU A 204 -7.91 4.05 -22.25
CA LEU A 204 -7.56 4.94 -21.14
C LEU A 204 -7.30 6.37 -21.64
N PRO A 205 -7.83 7.39 -20.96
CA PRO A 205 -7.69 8.78 -21.38
C PRO A 205 -6.23 9.25 -21.27
N ALA A 206 -5.87 10.25 -22.08
CA ALA A 206 -4.63 10.97 -21.90
C ALA A 206 -4.66 11.71 -20.55
N VAL A 207 -3.51 11.73 -19.86
CA VAL A 207 -3.30 12.47 -18.62
C VAL A 207 -1.94 13.14 -18.75
N ASP A 208 -1.89 14.43 -18.49
CA ASP A 208 -0.65 15.20 -18.52
C ASP A 208 0.14 14.95 -17.25
N ASP A 209 1.46 14.78 -17.39
CA ASP A 209 2.35 14.63 -16.24
C ASP A 209 2.97 15.98 -15.89
N GLU A 210 3.09 16.26 -14.60
CA GLU A 210 3.73 17.47 -14.13
C GLU A 210 5.24 17.44 -14.40
N SER A 211 5.80 18.54 -14.89
CA SER A 211 7.24 18.66 -15.09
C SER A 211 7.99 18.87 -13.77
N ALA A 212 9.19 18.31 -13.65
CA ALA A 212 10.07 18.53 -12.51
C ALA A 212 11.52 18.32 -12.93
N GLN A 213 12.44 19.04 -12.30
CA GLN A 213 13.88 18.86 -12.48
C GLN A 213 14.51 18.28 -11.21
N PRO A 214 15.62 17.53 -11.35
CA PRO A 214 16.42 17.09 -10.21
C PRO A 214 16.88 18.29 -9.39
N SER A 215 16.82 18.18 -8.06
CA SER A 215 17.19 19.26 -7.14
C SER A 215 18.00 18.75 -5.94
N GLY A 216 18.54 17.54 -6.02
CA GLY A 216 19.34 16.91 -4.96
C GLY A 216 18.49 16.32 -3.83
N VAL A 217 17.20 16.05 -4.04
CA VAL A 217 16.31 15.59 -2.96
C VAL A 217 16.69 14.17 -2.54
N VAL A 218 16.98 14.01 -1.24
CA VAL A 218 17.27 12.71 -0.62
C VAL A 218 16.06 12.25 0.20
N ARG A 219 15.65 10.99 0.05
CA ARG A 219 14.63 10.36 0.90
C ARG A 219 15.06 8.97 1.36
N MET A 220 14.87 8.70 2.65
CA MET A 220 14.97 7.37 3.23
C MET A 220 13.57 6.75 3.30
N LEU A 221 13.33 5.77 2.44
CA LEU A 221 12.05 5.10 2.28
C LEU A 221 12.04 3.78 3.05
N GLY A 222 10.93 3.49 3.73
CA GLY A 222 10.72 2.23 4.42
C GLY A 222 10.46 1.05 3.47
N HIS A 223 10.34 -0.15 4.03
CA HIS A 223 9.88 -1.28 3.26
C HIS A 223 8.44 -1.08 2.79
N PHE A 224 8.06 -1.72 1.68
CA PHE A 224 6.75 -1.52 1.03
C PHE A 224 6.42 -0.07 0.60
N ASP A 225 7.40 0.83 0.51
CA ASP A 225 7.11 2.18 0.02
C ASP A 225 6.60 2.15 -1.42
N THR A 226 5.57 2.97 -1.69
CA THR A 226 4.91 2.99 -3.00
C THR A 226 5.80 3.48 -4.14
N TYR A 227 6.95 4.11 -3.84
CA TYR A 227 7.90 4.63 -4.84
C TYR A 227 8.31 3.62 -5.89
N LEU A 228 8.58 2.36 -5.50
CA LEU A 228 8.92 1.31 -6.45
C LEU A 228 7.73 0.38 -6.75
N LEU A 229 6.74 0.30 -5.86
CA LEU A 229 5.57 -0.55 -6.04
C LEU A 229 4.56 0.00 -7.05
N GLY A 230 4.64 1.30 -7.35
CA GLY A 230 3.84 1.95 -8.39
C GLY A 230 4.14 1.49 -9.81
N TYR A 231 5.27 0.79 -10.05
CA TYR A 231 5.76 0.50 -11.39
C TYR A 231 6.00 -0.99 -11.60
N ARG A 232 5.70 -1.45 -12.82
CA ARG A 232 6.06 -2.79 -13.29
C ARG A 232 7.56 -2.84 -13.55
N ASP A 233 8.06 -1.88 -14.31
CA ASP A 233 9.50 -1.74 -14.57
C ASP A 233 10.11 -0.69 -13.63
N ARG A 234 11.07 -1.16 -12.83
CA ARG A 234 11.79 -0.36 -11.84
C ARG A 234 13.17 0.07 -12.32
N SER A 235 13.61 -0.38 -13.50
CA SER A 235 14.97 -0.18 -14.03
C SER A 235 15.35 1.31 -14.14
N ALA A 236 14.37 2.18 -14.36
CA ALA A 236 14.59 3.62 -14.38
C ALA A 236 15.13 4.14 -13.03
N ALA A 237 14.57 3.67 -11.91
CA ALA A 237 14.92 4.12 -10.56
C ALA A 237 15.99 3.24 -9.90
N LEU A 238 16.02 1.95 -10.21
CA LEU A 238 16.86 0.94 -9.57
C LEU A 238 17.68 0.20 -10.62
N ALA A 239 19.00 0.37 -10.57
CA ALA A 239 19.92 -0.31 -11.47
C ALA A 239 19.81 -1.85 -11.32
N PRO A 240 19.73 -2.61 -12.43
CA PRO A 240 19.53 -4.06 -12.39
C PRO A 240 20.54 -4.82 -11.52
N GLU A 241 21.80 -4.39 -11.48
CA GLU A 241 22.87 -4.97 -10.67
C GLU A 241 22.64 -4.86 -9.16
N HIS A 242 21.77 -3.94 -8.72
CA HIS A 242 21.40 -3.77 -7.31
C HIS A 242 20.01 -4.31 -6.99
N ALA A 243 19.29 -4.85 -7.98
CA ALA A 243 17.90 -5.27 -7.82
C ALA A 243 17.74 -6.34 -6.73
N SER A 244 18.68 -7.27 -6.60
CA SER A 244 18.65 -8.33 -5.57
C SER A 244 18.83 -7.82 -4.14
N LEU A 245 19.44 -6.64 -3.95
CA LEU A 245 19.61 -6.01 -2.63
C LEU A 245 18.32 -5.33 -2.15
N VAL A 246 17.47 -4.89 -3.09
CA VAL A 246 16.23 -4.18 -2.79
C VAL A 246 15.02 -5.12 -2.88
N GLN A 247 15.00 -6.01 -3.86
CA GLN A 247 13.90 -6.92 -4.17
C GLN A 247 14.27 -8.34 -3.76
N THR A 248 14.27 -8.60 -2.46
CA THR A 248 14.78 -9.85 -1.85
C THR A 248 13.83 -11.05 -1.97
N GLY A 249 12.76 -10.93 -2.78
CA GLY A 249 11.72 -11.93 -2.93
C GLY A 249 10.51 -11.72 -2.02
N GLY A 250 9.44 -12.50 -2.23
CA GLY A 250 8.21 -12.43 -1.42
C GLY A 250 7.40 -11.14 -1.57
N GLY A 251 7.74 -10.26 -2.52
CA GLY A 251 7.09 -8.96 -2.69
C GLY A 251 7.53 -7.88 -1.68
N VAL A 252 8.50 -8.19 -0.82
CA VAL A 252 9.07 -7.24 0.14
C VAL A 252 10.15 -6.39 -0.55
N LEU A 253 10.10 -5.09 -0.33
CA LEU A 253 11.16 -4.16 -0.71
C LEU A 253 11.99 -3.82 0.52
N THR A 254 13.30 -4.00 0.45
CA THR A 254 14.22 -3.57 1.50
C THR A 254 14.23 -2.04 1.57
N PRO A 255 14.22 -1.43 2.78
CA PRO A 255 14.29 0.02 2.92
C PRO A 255 15.46 0.61 2.15
N GLN A 256 15.21 1.71 1.45
CA GLN A 256 16.10 2.24 0.45
C GLN A 256 16.27 3.76 0.55
N VAL A 257 17.42 4.24 0.10
CA VAL A 257 17.71 5.67 -0.04
C VAL A 257 17.60 6.04 -1.50
N VAL A 258 16.81 7.09 -1.79
CA VAL A 258 16.70 7.66 -3.13
C VAL A 258 17.30 9.06 -3.16
N VAL A 259 18.03 9.38 -4.24
CA VAL A 259 18.55 10.72 -4.55
C VAL A 259 18.05 11.11 -5.94
N ASP A 260 17.25 12.17 -6.02
CA ASP A 260 16.53 12.57 -7.25
C ASP A 260 15.84 11.38 -7.95
N GLY A 261 15.34 10.46 -7.14
CA GLY A 261 14.54 9.30 -7.51
C GLY A 261 15.35 8.09 -7.96
N ARG A 262 16.68 8.18 -8.04
CA ARG A 262 17.52 7.00 -8.22
C ARG A 262 17.78 6.36 -6.86
N VAL A 263 17.58 5.05 -6.77
CA VAL A 263 17.94 4.26 -5.59
C VAL A 263 19.47 4.12 -5.55
N VAL A 264 20.09 4.61 -4.48
CA VAL A 264 21.56 4.68 -4.36
C VAL A 264 22.11 3.93 -3.15
N ALA A 265 21.24 3.50 -2.23
CA ALA A 265 21.63 2.72 -1.07
C ALA A 265 20.44 1.91 -0.53
N VAL A 266 20.75 0.89 0.27
CA VAL A 266 19.79 0.28 1.21
C VAL A 266 20.11 0.72 2.63
N TRP A 267 19.12 0.69 3.50
CA TRP A 267 19.32 0.97 4.92
C TRP A 267 18.54 0.00 5.81
N ARG A 268 18.97 -0.12 7.05
CA ARG A 268 18.28 -0.87 8.10
C ARG A 268 18.34 -0.10 9.41
N ARG A 269 17.38 -0.40 10.30
CA ARG A 269 17.34 0.13 11.65
C ARG A 269 17.45 -0.98 12.67
N ASP A 270 18.21 -0.73 13.72
CA ASP A 270 18.25 -1.53 14.95
C ASP A 270 18.16 -0.58 16.16
N GLY A 271 16.97 -0.48 16.75
CA GLY A 271 16.66 0.56 17.74
C GLY A 271 16.96 1.97 17.22
N ALA A 272 17.93 2.63 17.85
CA ALA A 272 18.38 3.97 17.45
C ALA A 272 19.48 3.97 16.38
N LEU A 273 20.08 2.82 16.05
CA LEU A 273 21.14 2.72 15.05
C LEU A 273 20.56 2.60 13.65
N ILE A 274 20.93 3.51 12.76
CA ILE A 274 20.59 3.51 11.33
C ILE A 274 21.84 3.13 10.55
N THR A 275 21.81 1.96 9.91
CA THR A 275 22.91 1.46 9.07
C THR A 275 22.58 1.67 7.61
N VAL A 276 23.42 2.38 6.86
CA VAL A 276 23.26 2.61 5.42
C VAL A 276 24.37 1.92 4.64
N ARG A 277 23.99 1.19 3.59
CA ARG A 277 24.91 0.54 2.64
C ARG A 277 24.77 1.20 1.26
N PRO A 278 25.68 2.11 0.89
CA PRO A 278 25.71 2.73 -0.43
C PRO A 278 26.02 1.71 -1.53
N PHE A 279 25.52 1.96 -2.73
CA PHE A 279 25.90 1.23 -3.93
C PHE A 279 27.12 1.84 -4.63
N GLY A 280 27.49 3.07 -4.27
CA GLY A 280 28.64 3.81 -4.79
C GLY A 280 29.02 4.92 -3.81
N GLU A 281 29.02 6.17 -4.27
CA GLU A 281 29.26 7.33 -3.41
C GLU A 281 28.23 7.42 -2.28
N ARG A 282 28.67 7.90 -1.12
CA ARG A 282 27.80 8.05 0.06
C ARG A 282 26.82 9.20 -0.16
N PRO A 283 25.49 8.98 -0.14
CA PRO A 283 24.52 10.06 -0.19
C PRO A 283 24.55 10.88 1.12
N ASP A 284 24.21 12.17 1.08
CA ASP A 284 24.00 12.95 2.31
C ASP A 284 22.62 12.63 2.91
N VAL A 285 22.60 11.77 3.92
CA VAL A 285 21.39 11.30 4.59
C VAL A 285 21.18 11.95 5.97
N ARG A 286 21.99 12.94 6.35
CA ARG A 286 21.97 13.48 7.72
C ARG A 286 20.61 14.04 8.12
N GLU A 287 19.98 14.82 7.24
CA GLU A 287 18.66 15.39 7.49
C GLU A 287 17.58 14.32 7.61
N GLU A 288 17.63 13.30 6.75
CA GLU A 288 16.68 12.18 6.77
C GLU A 288 16.84 11.32 8.04
N VAL A 289 18.08 11.07 8.50
CA VAL A 289 18.33 10.36 9.76
C VAL A 289 17.83 11.16 10.95
N ALA A 290 18.10 12.46 10.99
CA ALA A 290 17.61 13.34 12.06
C ALA A 290 16.07 13.39 12.10
N ASP A 291 15.43 13.43 10.93
CA ASP A 291 13.97 13.41 10.85
C ASP A 291 13.36 12.06 11.22
N LEU A 292 13.98 10.95 10.83
CA LEU A 292 13.61 9.61 11.32
C LEU A 292 13.73 9.52 12.84
N GLY A 293 14.80 10.09 13.43
CA GLY A 293 14.97 10.16 14.89
C GLY A 293 13.84 10.88 15.58
N ARG A 294 13.49 12.09 15.10
CA ARG A 294 12.33 12.85 15.61
C ARG A 294 11.01 12.10 15.46
N PHE A 295 10.79 11.48 14.30
CA PHE A 295 9.54 10.76 14.00
C PHE A 295 9.34 9.52 14.87
N LEU A 296 10.43 8.81 15.16
CA LEU A 296 10.41 7.57 15.93
C LEU A 296 10.64 7.80 17.43
N ASP A 297 10.85 9.06 17.84
CA ASP A 297 11.20 9.47 19.19
C ASP A 297 12.45 8.73 19.73
N VAL A 298 13.53 8.75 18.94
CA VAL A 298 14.82 8.13 19.29
C VAL A 298 16.00 9.03 18.90
N ASP A 299 17.10 8.92 19.65
CA ASP A 299 18.38 9.54 19.30
C ASP A 299 19.08 8.77 18.16
N ALA A 300 18.63 9.01 16.92
CA ALA A 300 19.07 8.26 15.76
C ALA A 300 20.56 8.47 15.45
N ARG A 301 21.33 7.37 15.39
CA ARG A 301 22.77 7.35 15.10
C ARG A 301 23.04 6.70 13.75
N LEU A 302 23.75 7.41 12.87
CA LEU A 302 24.11 6.91 11.54
C LEU A 302 25.41 6.10 11.58
N THR A 303 25.40 4.93 10.94
CA THR A 303 26.60 4.16 10.61
C THR A 303 26.56 3.68 9.15
N TRP A 304 27.74 3.41 8.60
CA TRP A 304 27.92 2.96 7.21
C TRP A 304 28.50 1.54 7.18
N VAL A 305 28.11 0.75 6.17
CA VAL A 305 28.65 -0.59 5.89
C VAL A 305 28.91 -0.79 4.40
#